data_AF-A0A349J2F1-F1
#
_entry.id   AF-A0A349J2F1-F1
#
_cell.length_a   1.000
_cell.length_b   1.000
_cell.length_c   1.000
_cell.angle_alpha   90.00
_cell.angle_beta   90.00
_cell.angle_gamma   90.00
#
_symmetry.space_group_name_H-M   'P 1'
#
loop_
_entity.id
_entity.type
_entity.pdbx_description
1 polymer ?
#
loop_
_entity_poly.entity_id
_entity_poly.type
_entity_poly.pdbx_seq_one_letter_code
_entity_poly.pdbx_strand_id
1 'polypeptide(L)' 'MSFSPLIEIIGMVSLCAGSLAVIFGALGLLRLGDVYQRMHGTGIVDTGGAGLILFGLLLLSPDWAVTVRLVL' A
#
# COMPACT_ATOMS: atom_id res chain seq x y z
N MET A 1 -2.89 20.70 -11.73
CA MET A 1 -1.54 20.34 -12.23
C MET A 1 -1.71 19.20 -13.20
N SER A 2 -1.26 19.32 -14.45
CA SER A 2 -1.27 18.20 -15.40
C SER A 2 -0.15 17.24 -15.00
N PHE A 3 -0.48 16.12 -14.37
CA PHE A 3 0.52 15.09 -14.09
C PHE A 3 1.05 14.53 -15.40
N SER A 4 2.34 14.17 -15.43
CA SER A 4 2.84 13.37 -16.55
C SER A 4 2.09 12.04 -16.53
N PRO A 5 1.56 11.56 -17.68
CA PRO A 5 0.80 10.31 -17.74
C PRO A 5 1.60 9.12 -17.18
N LEU A 6 2.93 9.19 -17.20
CA LEU A 6 3.80 8.18 -16.59
C LEU A 6 3.63 8.09 -15.06
N ILE A 7 3.48 9.22 -14.37
CA ILE A 7 3.33 9.27 -12.91
C ILE A 7 1.98 8.70 -12.49
N GLU A 8 0.92 9.00 -13.25
CA GLU A 8 -0.41 8.44 -13.01
C GLU A 8 -0.39 6.91 -13.13
N ILE A 9 0.25 6.38 -14.17
CA ILE A 9 0.39 4.92 -14.37
C ILE A 9 1.17 4.28 -13.21
N ILE A 10 2.31 4.86 -12.82
CA ILE A 10 3.13 4.32 -11.72
C ILE A 10 2.33 4.30 -10.42
N GLY A 11 1.62 5.38 -10.10
CA GLY A 11 0.83 5.43 -8.89
C GLY A 11 -0.38 4.48 -8.92
N MET A 12 -1.05 4.32 -10.06
CA MET A 12 -2.10 3.29 -10.23
C MET A 12 -1.56 1.87 -10.03
N VAL A 13 -0.41 1.55 -10.62
CA VAL A 13 0.25 0.24 -10.43
C VAL A 13 0.63 0.03 -8.96
N SER A 14 1.15 1.06 -8.28
CA SER A 14 1.49 1.00 -6.86
C SER A 14 0.26 0.74 -5.98
N LEU A 15 -0.88 1.37 -6.28
CA LEU A 15 -2.14 1.13 -5.56
C LEU A 15 -2.66 -0.30 -5.79
N CYS A 16 -2.62 -0.79 -7.02
CA CYS A 16 -3.01 -2.17 -7.33
C CYS A 16 -2.08 -3.17 -6.65
N ALA A 17 -0.77 -2.98 -6.72
CA ALA A 17 0.21 -3.87 -6.08
C ALA A 17 0.07 -3.85 -4.55
N GLY A 18 -0.12 -2.69 -3.93
CA GLY A 18 -0.33 -2.55 -2.49
C GLY A 18 -1.62 -3.21 -2.00
N SER A 19 -2.73 -3.04 -2.73
CA SER A 19 -4.00 -3.71 -2.39
C SER A 19 -3.93 -5.23 -2.53
N LEU A 20 -3.26 -5.74 -3.57
CA LEU A 20 -2.99 -7.18 -3.70
C LEU A 20 -2.11 -7.71 -2.56
N ALA A 21 -1.09 -6.96 -2.15
CA ALA A 21 -0.25 -7.32 -1.01
C ALA A 21 -1.11 -7.49 0.26
N VAL A 22 -1.99 -6.53 0.58
CA VAL A 22 -2.89 -6.62 1.74
C VAL A 22 -3.81 -7.85 1.66
N ILE A 23 -4.34 -8.17 0.48
CA ILE A 23 -5.15 -9.38 0.27
C ILE A 23 -4.33 -10.64 0.56
N PHE A 24 -3.08 -10.72 0.09
CA PHE A 24 -2.19 -11.84 0.41
C PHE A 24 -1.85 -11.90 1.90
N GLY A 25 -1.71 -10.77 2.58
CA GLY A 25 -1.52 -10.68 4.02
C GLY A 25 -2.71 -11.23 4.80
N ALA A 26 -3.93 -10.93 4.35
CA ALA A 26 -5.16 -11.47 4.90
C ALA A 26 -5.32 -12.99 4.63
N LEU A 27 -4.93 -13.47 3.44
CA LEU A 27 -4.89 -14.90 3.14
C LEU A 27 -3.85 -15.65 4.00
N GLY A 28 -2.72 -15.00 4.32
CA GLY A 28 -1.70 -15.52 5.23
C GLY A 28 -2.24 -15.81 6.64
N LEU A 29 -3.16 -14.97 7.14
CA LEU A 29 -3.85 -15.19 8.42
C LEU A 29 -4.69 -16.47 8.42
N LEU A 30 -5.34 -16.79 7.30
CA LEU A 30 -6.21 -17.96 7.18
C LEU A 30 -5.42 -19.27 7.06
N ARG A 31 -4.23 -19.24 6.46
CA ARG A 31 -3.45 -20.46 6.15
C ARG A 31 -2.56 -20.93 7.29
N LEU A 32 -1.97 -20.02 8.06
CA LEU A 32 -0.98 -20.38 9.08
C LEU A 32 -1.66 -20.97 10.32
N GLY A 33 -1.05 -21.96 10.98
CA GLY A 33 -1.64 -22.63 12.16
C GLY A 33 -1.35 -21.95 13.50
N ASP A 34 -0.25 -21.20 13.58
CA ASP A 34 0.24 -20.58 14.82
C ASP A 34 0.00 -19.06 14.83
N VAL A 35 -0.41 -18.51 15.98
CA VAL A 35 -0.69 -17.08 16.18
C VAL A 35 0.54 -16.20 15.90
N TYR A 36 1.74 -16.63 16.30
CA TYR A 36 2.97 -15.87 16.06
C TYR A 36 3.33 -15.82 14.57
N GLN A 37 3.18 -16.94 13.86
CA GLN A 37 3.42 -17.00 12.42
C GLN A 37 2.43 -16.12 11.65
N ARG A 38 1.15 -16.11 12.06
CA ARG A 38 0.11 -15.22 11.51
C ARG A 38 0.47 -13.76 11.71
N MET A 39 0.74 -13.35 12.95
CA MET A 39 0.98 -11.94 13.29
C MET A 39 2.28 -11.40 12.67
N HIS A 40 3.35 -12.21 12.64
CA HIS A 40 4.62 -11.78 12.05
C HIS A 40 4.53 -11.66 10.53
N GLY A 41 3.98 -12.67 9.86
CA GLY A 41 3.83 -12.67 8.39
C GLY A 41 2.87 -11.58 7.92
N THR A 42 1.72 -11.42 8.57
CA THR A 42 0.76 -10.39 8.21
C THR A 42 1.26 -8.99 8.54
N GLY A 43 1.98 -8.78 9.64
CA GLY A 43 2.53 -7.46 9.98
C GLY A 43 3.53 -6.94 8.93
N ILE A 44 4.37 -7.82 8.37
CA ILE A 44 5.32 -7.44 7.30
C ILE A 44 4.56 -7.07 6.02
N VAL A 45 3.55 -7.86 5.66
CA VAL A 45 2.77 -7.63 4.44
C VAL A 45 1.86 -6.41 4.57
N ASP A 46 1.30 -6.15 5.74
CA ASP A 46 0.42 -5.02 6.01
C ASP A 46 1.21 -3.69 6.00
N THR A 47 2.36 -3.64 6.66
CA THR A 47 3.24 -2.46 6.64
C THR A 47 3.79 -2.17 5.24
N GLY A 48 4.23 -3.20 4.51
CA GLY A 48 4.68 -3.06 3.13
C GLY A 48 3.56 -2.65 2.16
N GLY A 49 2.38 -3.26 2.30
CA GLY A 49 1.20 -2.98 1.47
C GLY A 49 0.64 -1.58 1.70
N ALA A 50 0.45 -1.20 2.96
CA ALA A 50 0.02 0.15 3.33
C ALA A 50 1.03 1.21 2.86
N GLY A 51 2.34 0.94 3.02
CA GLY A 51 3.40 1.82 2.51
C GLY A 51 3.33 2.03 0.99
N LEU A 52 3.09 0.96 0.23
CA LEU A 52 2.94 1.03 -1.23
C LEU A 52 1.68 1.80 -1.66
N ILE A 53 0.58 1.66 -0.91
CA ILE A 53 -0.67 2.38 -1.14
C ILE A 53 -0.46 3.88 -0.87
N LEU A 54 0.14 4.22 0.27
CA LEU A 54 0.45 5.61 0.63
C LEU A 54 1.39 6.25 -0.38
N PHE A 55 2.41 5.52 -0.87
CA PHE A 55 3.29 6.00 -1.93
C PHE A 55 2.52 6.30 -3.22
N GLY A 56 1.66 5.38 -3.67
CA GLY A 56 0.81 5.62 -4.84
C GLY A 56 -0.10 6.84 -4.68
N LEU A 57 -0.75 6.99 -3.53
CA LEU A 57 -1.57 8.17 -3.19
C LEU A 57 -0.76 9.46 -3.17
N LEU A 58 0.48 9.42 -2.69
CA LEU A 58 1.38 10.57 -2.66
C LEU A 58 1.72 11.04 -4.07
N LEU A 59 1.98 10.12 -5.00
CA LEU A 59 2.25 10.42 -6.41
C LEU A 59 1.03 11.03 -7.14
N LEU A 60 -0.19 10.61 -6.77
CA LEU A 60 -1.44 11.13 -7.34
C LEU A 60 -2.00 12.35 -6.58
N SER A 61 -1.38 12.77 -5.48
CA SER A 61 -1.94 13.80 -4.62
C SER A 61 -2.02 15.17 -5.34
N PRO A 62 -3.21 15.78 -5.45
CA PRO A 62 -3.38 17.04 -6.19
C PRO A 62 -3.02 18.28 -5.36
N ASP A 63 -3.09 18.18 -4.03
CA ASP A 63 -2.96 19.28 -3.10
C ASP A 63 -1.85 19.02 -2.08
N TRP A 64 -1.02 20.04 -1.82
CA TRP A 64 0.07 19.98 -0.84
C TRP A 64 -0.41 19.61 0.57
N ALA A 65 -1.59 20.09 0.97
CA ALA A 65 -2.19 19.76 2.26
C ALA A 65 -2.51 18.26 2.39
N VAL A 66 -2.86 17.58 1.29
CA VAL A 66 -3.13 16.13 1.27
C VAL A 66 -1.82 15.36 1.33
N THR A 67 -0.79 15.80 0.62
CA THR A 67 0.55 15.19 0.65
C THR A 67 1.11 15.12 2.08
N VAL A 68 1.02 16.22 2.84
CA VAL A 68 1.51 16.25 4.24
C VAL A 68 0.75 15.26 5.13
N ARG A 69 -0.55 15.11 4.93
CA ARG A 69 -1.40 14.16 5.67
C ARG A 69 -1.11 12.69 5.35
N LEU A 70 -0.55 12.40 4.18
CA LEU A 70 -0.18 11.04 3.77
C LEU A 70 1.17 10.60 4.32
N VAL A 71 2.03 11.57 4.70
CA VAL A 71 3.39 11.31 5.20
C VAL A 71 3.44 11.23 6.73
N LEU A 72 2.58 11.99 7.43
CA LEU A 72 2.49 12.05 8.89
C LEU A 72 1.53 11.01 9.45
#